data_AF-A0A1A6AAP2-F1
#
_entry.id   AF-A0A1A6AAP2-F1
#
_cell.length_a   1.000
_cell.length_b   1.000
_cell.length_c   1.000
_cell.angle_alpha   90.00
_cell.angle_beta   90.00
_cell.angle_gamma   90.00
#
_symmetry.space_group_name_H-M   'P 1'
#
loop_
_entity.id
_entity.type
_entity.pdbx_description
1 polymer ?
#
loop_
_entity_poly.entity_id
_entity_poly.type
_entity_poly.pdbx_seq_one_letter_code
_entity_poly.pdbx_strand_id
1 'polypeptide(L)'
;MASNLDSVLKKNANDLAKELEVERIIKAFKLNPYDILDLPITATEAEIKKQYRKKSLLIHPDKFKHEKGLEAFDYLKKAEDHLSDPAKRKDIDMIMTHARTQVLKSILGSGYSTNVPDDDPRLSNLTPPLEQQVRAKGREILVEDELARRRKTKLTYANEGAEKAKQEAEVAARKRKVEDQAKWEERREERISDWRSFSNKKAKKGKKNTHVLG
;
A
#
# COMPACT_ATOMS: atom_id res chain seq x y z
N MET A 1 -45.96 -34.53 12.64
CA MET A 1 -44.57 -34.85 13.07
C MET A 1 -43.56 -34.60 11.95
N ALA A 2 -43.70 -35.18 10.75
CA ALA A 2 -42.74 -35.02 9.65
C ALA A 2 -42.57 -33.57 9.13
N SER A 3 -43.64 -32.77 9.11
CA SER A 3 -43.62 -31.37 8.62
C SER A 3 -42.84 -30.40 9.51
N ASN A 4 -42.76 -30.66 10.81
CA ASN A 4 -42.07 -29.79 11.76
C ASN A 4 -40.55 -30.05 11.72
N LEU A 5 -40.16 -31.33 11.57
CA LEU A 5 -38.75 -31.71 11.39
C LEU A 5 -38.16 -31.12 10.10
N ASP A 6 -38.89 -31.19 8.99
CA ASP A 6 -38.46 -30.63 7.70
C ASP A 6 -38.23 -29.11 7.77
N SER A 7 -39.11 -28.38 8.47
CA SER A 7 -38.97 -26.94 8.71
C SER A 7 -37.73 -26.59 9.53
N VAL A 8 -37.45 -27.34 10.60
CA VAL A 8 -36.26 -27.14 11.44
C VAL A 8 -34.98 -27.43 10.66
N LEU A 9 -34.95 -28.53 9.88
CA LEU A 9 -33.80 -28.85 9.03
C LEU A 9 -33.54 -27.76 7.98
N LYS A 10 -34.59 -27.23 7.34
CA LYS A 10 -34.47 -26.12 6.38
C LYS A 10 -33.95 -24.85 7.03
N LYS A 11 -34.40 -24.51 8.23
CA LYS A 11 -33.92 -23.35 8.97
C LYS A 11 -32.44 -23.48 9.32
N ASN A 12 -32.04 -24.63 9.88
CA ASN A 12 -30.65 -24.91 10.22
C ASN A 12 -29.74 -24.89 8.98
N ALA A 13 -30.18 -25.46 7.86
CA ALA A 13 -29.44 -25.42 6.60
C ALA A 13 -29.25 -23.98 6.09
N ASN A 14 -30.28 -23.14 6.23
CA ASN A 14 -30.21 -21.73 5.83
C ASN A 14 -29.25 -20.94 6.73
N ASP A 15 -29.30 -21.14 8.05
CA ASP A 15 -28.41 -20.45 8.98
C ASP A 15 -26.95 -20.90 8.78
N LEU A 16 -26.70 -22.19 8.55
CA LEU A 16 -25.39 -22.70 8.17
C LEU A 16 -24.89 -22.08 6.84
N ALA A 17 -25.77 -21.95 5.84
CA ALA A 17 -25.41 -21.31 4.57
C ALA A 17 -25.00 -19.84 4.75
N LYS A 18 -25.64 -19.11 5.67
CA LYS A 18 -25.26 -17.73 6.01
C LYS A 18 -23.91 -17.67 6.71
N GLU A 19 -23.66 -18.54 7.68
CA GLU A 19 -22.38 -18.63 8.38
C GLU A 19 -21.22 -18.92 7.42
N LEU A 20 -21.39 -19.95 6.57
CA LEU A 20 -20.39 -20.31 5.56
C LEU A 20 -20.13 -19.17 4.57
N GLU A 21 -21.16 -18.42 4.18
CA GLU A 21 -21.01 -17.27 3.30
C GLU A 21 -20.26 -16.12 3.98
N VAL A 22 -20.57 -15.80 5.24
CA VAL A 22 -19.82 -14.80 6.02
C VAL A 22 -18.36 -15.21 6.14
N GLU A 23 -18.09 -16.45 6.51
CA GLU A 23 -16.72 -16.96 6.58
C GLU A 23 -15.99 -16.89 5.24
N ARG A 24 -16.66 -17.25 4.14
CA ARG A 24 -16.10 -17.19 2.79
C ARG A 24 -15.69 -15.76 2.44
N ILE A 25 -16.56 -14.77 2.69
CA ILE A 25 -16.29 -13.36 2.41
C ILE A 25 -15.10 -12.86 3.25
N ILE A 26 -15.06 -13.20 4.54
CA ILE A 26 -13.96 -12.82 5.42
C ILE A 26 -12.65 -13.49 5.01
N LYS A 27 -12.68 -14.73 4.52
CA LYS A 27 -11.51 -15.44 4.01
C LYS A 27 -11.09 -14.99 2.60
N ALA A 28 -12.01 -14.41 1.83
CA ALA A 28 -11.76 -13.95 0.47
C ALA A 28 -10.62 -12.91 0.41
N PHE A 29 -10.00 -12.83 -0.76
CA PHE A 29 -8.88 -11.92 -0.98
C PHE A 29 -9.38 -10.49 -1.20
N LYS A 30 -9.06 -9.60 -0.26
CA LYS A 30 -9.69 -8.27 -0.15
C LYS A 30 -9.34 -7.32 -1.29
N LEU A 31 -8.20 -7.54 -1.96
CA LEU A 31 -7.78 -6.73 -3.09
C LEU A 31 -8.46 -7.15 -4.41
N ASN A 32 -9.18 -8.27 -4.43
CA ASN A 32 -9.92 -8.73 -5.60
C ASN A 32 -11.45 -8.71 -5.35
N PRO A 33 -12.18 -7.71 -5.87
CA PRO A 33 -13.63 -7.63 -5.74
C PRO A 33 -14.40 -8.84 -6.30
N TYR A 34 -13.88 -9.50 -7.34
CA TYR A 34 -14.50 -10.69 -7.94
C TYR A 34 -14.49 -11.89 -7.00
N ASP A 35 -13.42 -12.09 -6.23
CA ASP A 35 -13.33 -13.16 -5.23
C ASP A 35 -14.32 -12.91 -4.07
N ILE A 36 -14.51 -11.65 -3.68
CA ILE A 36 -15.48 -11.26 -2.64
C ILE A 36 -16.92 -11.56 -3.10
N LEU A 37 -17.27 -11.22 -4.34
CA LEU A 37 -18.61 -11.46 -4.88
C LEU A 37 -18.82 -12.88 -5.43
N ASP A 38 -17.77 -13.70 -5.46
CA ASP A 38 -17.81 -15.06 -6.01
C ASP A 38 -18.25 -15.09 -7.47
N LEU A 39 -17.58 -14.26 -8.29
CA LEU A 39 -17.89 -14.10 -9.70
C LEU A 39 -16.66 -14.37 -10.58
N PRO A 40 -16.86 -14.84 -11.82
CA PRO A 40 -15.80 -14.85 -12.81
C PRO A 40 -15.47 -13.41 -13.25
N ILE A 41 -14.25 -13.21 -13.76
CA ILE A 41 -13.78 -11.90 -14.27
C ILE A 41 -14.64 -11.45 -15.46
N THR A 42 -15.21 -12.40 -16.20
CA THR A 42 -16.10 -12.17 -17.34
C THR A 42 -17.51 -11.73 -16.94
N ALA A 43 -17.82 -11.65 -15.63
CA ALA A 43 -19.15 -11.29 -15.16
C ALA A 43 -19.59 -9.90 -15.64
N THR A 44 -20.81 -9.81 -16.13
CA THR A 44 -21.44 -8.55 -16.55
C THR A 44 -21.83 -7.69 -15.36
N GLU A 45 -22.01 -6.39 -15.57
CA GLU A 45 -22.49 -5.47 -14.52
C GLU A 45 -23.85 -5.92 -13.94
N ALA A 46 -24.73 -6.48 -14.77
CA ALA A 46 -26.01 -7.03 -14.33
C ALA A 46 -25.83 -8.22 -13.38
N GLU A 47 -24.90 -9.13 -13.68
CA GLU A 47 -24.57 -10.27 -12.81
C GLU A 47 -23.95 -9.83 -11.50
N ILE A 48 -23.07 -8.83 -11.52
CA ILE A 48 -22.47 -8.21 -10.33
C ILE A 48 -23.55 -7.68 -9.40
N LYS A 49 -24.47 -6.85 -9.91
CA LYS A 49 -25.58 -6.29 -9.13
C LYS A 49 -26.52 -7.37 -8.60
N LYS A 50 -26.83 -8.38 -9.42
CA LYS A 50 -27.69 -9.50 -9.02
C LYS A 50 -27.07 -10.31 -7.89
N GLN A 51 -25.78 -10.62 -8.00
CA GLN A 51 -25.05 -11.42 -7.02
C GLN A 51 -24.87 -10.65 -5.71
N TYR A 52 -24.54 -9.36 -5.78
CA TYR A 52 -24.50 -8.49 -4.60
C TYR A 52 -25.85 -8.48 -3.87
N ARG A 53 -26.96 -8.23 -4.57
CA ARG A 53 -28.31 -8.25 -3.94
C ARG A 53 -28.60 -9.58 -3.26
N LYS A 54 -28.28 -10.70 -3.93
CA LYS A 54 -28.48 -12.05 -3.38
C LYS A 54 -27.68 -12.26 -2.09
N LYS A 55 -26.39 -11.95 -2.09
CA LYS A 55 -25.49 -12.16 -0.94
C LYS A 55 -25.79 -11.18 0.20
N SER A 56 -26.04 -9.91 -0.12
CA SER A 56 -26.41 -8.88 0.85
C SER A 56 -27.70 -9.20 1.60
N LEU A 57 -28.70 -9.79 0.93
CA LEU A 57 -29.92 -10.26 1.60
C LEU A 57 -29.68 -11.49 2.48
N LEU A 58 -28.75 -12.37 2.08
CA LEU A 58 -28.41 -13.57 2.83
C LEU A 58 -27.70 -13.22 4.15
N ILE A 59 -26.72 -12.31 4.09
CA ILE A 59 -25.88 -11.94 5.24
C ILE A 59 -26.26 -10.59 5.88
N HIS A 60 -27.47 -10.09 5.62
CA HIS A 60 -27.89 -8.77 6.13
C HIS A 60 -27.87 -8.75 7.67
N PRO A 61 -27.26 -7.74 8.31
CA PRO A 61 -27.09 -7.70 9.77
C PRO A 61 -28.41 -7.68 10.57
N ASP A 62 -29.48 -7.18 9.96
CA ASP A 62 -30.83 -7.19 10.55
C ASP A 62 -31.42 -8.61 10.65
N LYS A 63 -31.18 -9.45 9.64
CA LYS A 63 -31.77 -10.80 9.53
C LYS A 63 -30.87 -11.88 10.13
N PHE A 64 -29.57 -11.63 10.22
CA PHE A 64 -28.58 -12.59 10.67
C PHE A 64 -27.52 -11.90 11.54
N LYS A 65 -27.56 -12.18 12.84
CA LYS A 65 -26.61 -11.64 13.81
C LYS A 65 -25.40 -12.57 13.91
N HIS A 66 -24.26 -12.10 13.43
CA HIS A 66 -22.99 -12.80 13.48
C HIS A 66 -21.89 -11.79 13.83
N GLU A 67 -20.89 -12.21 14.60
CA GLU A 67 -19.80 -11.34 15.07
C GLU A 67 -19.11 -10.60 13.91
N LYS A 68 -18.83 -11.35 12.83
CA LYS A 68 -18.21 -10.84 11.60
C LYS A 68 -19.20 -10.48 10.48
N GLY A 69 -20.50 -10.51 10.76
CA GLY A 69 -21.54 -10.28 9.74
C GLY A 69 -21.50 -8.86 9.16
N LEU A 70 -21.29 -7.86 10.03
CA LEU A 70 -21.18 -6.46 9.61
C LEU A 70 -19.94 -6.23 8.72
N GLU A 71 -18.80 -6.76 9.14
CA GLU A 71 -17.55 -6.67 8.38
C GLU A 71 -17.67 -7.33 7.00
N ALA A 72 -18.27 -8.53 6.93
CA ALA A 72 -18.51 -9.22 5.66
C ALA A 72 -19.44 -8.42 4.75
N PHE A 73 -20.50 -7.82 5.29
CA PHE A 73 -21.41 -6.97 4.54
C PHE A 73 -20.70 -5.73 3.98
N ASP A 74 -19.86 -5.09 4.77
CA ASP A 74 -19.06 -3.94 4.33
C ASP A 74 -18.10 -4.32 3.19
N TYR A 75 -17.51 -5.51 3.22
CA TYR A 75 -16.68 -6.01 2.12
C TYR A 75 -17.48 -6.27 0.85
N LEU A 76 -18.69 -6.86 0.95
CA LEU A 76 -19.57 -7.01 -0.21
C LEU A 76 -19.92 -5.66 -0.84
N LYS A 77 -20.25 -4.67 -0.01
CA LYS A 77 -20.58 -3.32 -0.47
C LYS A 77 -19.39 -2.67 -1.18
N LYS A 78 -18.21 -2.70 -0.57
CA LYS A 78 -16.97 -2.16 -1.18
C LYS A 78 -16.64 -2.86 -2.50
N ALA A 79 -16.87 -4.17 -2.60
CA ALA A 79 -16.63 -4.91 -3.83
C ALA A 79 -17.60 -4.51 -4.94
N GLU A 80 -18.90 -4.35 -4.64
CA GLU A 80 -19.88 -3.87 -5.63
C GLU A 80 -19.61 -2.42 -6.03
N ASP A 81 -19.32 -1.53 -5.08
CA ASP A 81 -18.95 -0.14 -5.36
C ASP A 81 -17.74 -0.08 -6.31
N HIS A 82 -16.73 -0.93 -6.09
CA HIS A 82 -15.52 -0.96 -6.91
C HIS A 82 -15.76 -1.51 -8.32
N LEU A 83 -16.63 -2.52 -8.47
CA LEU A 83 -16.97 -3.09 -9.78
C LEU A 83 -18.03 -2.28 -10.54
N SER A 84 -18.81 -1.45 -9.85
CA SER A 84 -19.80 -0.56 -10.44
C SER A 84 -19.15 0.65 -11.13
N ASP A 85 -17.97 1.08 -10.66
CA ASP A 85 -17.16 2.13 -11.26
C ASP A 85 -16.34 1.57 -12.45
N PRO A 86 -16.58 2.01 -13.70
CA PRO A 86 -15.89 1.50 -14.87
C PRO A 86 -14.38 1.72 -14.84
N ALA A 87 -13.90 2.82 -14.24
CA ALA A 87 -12.47 3.12 -14.20
C ALA A 87 -11.75 2.14 -13.25
N LYS A 88 -12.29 1.97 -12.05
CA LYS A 88 -11.75 1.04 -11.05
C LYS A 88 -11.86 -0.42 -11.50
N ARG A 89 -12.97 -0.77 -12.14
CA ARG A 89 -13.15 -2.10 -12.72
C ARG A 89 -12.09 -2.38 -13.79
N LYS A 90 -11.83 -1.42 -14.69
CA LYS A 90 -10.82 -1.56 -15.75
C LYS A 90 -9.42 -1.86 -15.19
N ASP A 91 -9.04 -1.24 -14.07
CA ASP A 91 -7.74 -1.48 -13.45
C ASP A 91 -7.60 -2.94 -12.99
N ILE A 92 -8.63 -3.49 -12.33
CA ILE A 92 -8.65 -4.90 -11.90
C ILE A 92 -8.69 -5.82 -13.12
N ASP A 93 -9.54 -5.52 -14.11
CA ASP A 93 -9.66 -6.32 -15.34
C ASP A 93 -8.33 -6.40 -16.10
N MET A 94 -7.57 -5.30 -16.14
CA MET A 94 -6.23 -5.26 -16.72
C MET A 94 -5.26 -6.17 -15.97
N ILE A 95 -5.26 -6.13 -14.64
CA ILE A 95 -4.41 -6.99 -13.80
C ILE A 95 -4.77 -8.46 -14.01
N MET A 96 -6.06 -8.81 -14.04
CA MET A 96 -6.51 -10.18 -14.24
C MET A 96 -6.23 -10.68 -15.67
N THR A 97 -6.33 -9.81 -16.68
CA THR A 97 -5.92 -10.11 -18.06
C THR A 97 -4.41 -10.34 -18.16
N HIS A 98 -3.62 -9.53 -17.45
CA HIS A 98 -2.18 -9.73 -17.36
C HIS A 98 -1.83 -11.06 -16.67
N ALA A 99 -2.51 -11.38 -15.56
CA ALA A 99 -2.37 -12.66 -14.87
C ALA A 99 -2.68 -13.84 -15.79
N ARG A 100 -3.80 -13.78 -16.54
CA ARG A 100 -4.17 -14.79 -17.54
C ARG A 100 -3.08 -14.97 -18.59
N THR A 101 -2.55 -13.87 -19.12
CA THR A 101 -1.47 -13.89 -20.11
C THR A 101 -0.22 -14.57 -19.57
N GLN A 102 0.18 -14.28 -18.32
CA GLN A 102 1.34 -14.92 -17.70
C GLN A 102 1.13 -16.42 -17.49
N VAL A 103 -0.06 -16.84 -17.02
CA VAL A 103 -0.40 -18.26 -16.85
C VAL A 103 -0.38 -18.99 -18.18
N LEU A 104 -1.00 -18.43 -19.23
CA LEU A 104 -0.99 -19.05 -20.57
C LEU A 104 0.42 -19.16 -21.15
N LYS A 105 1.28 -18.14 -20.97
CA LYS A 105 2.70 -18.22 -21.37
C LYS A 105 3.44 -19.32 -20.62
N SER A 106 3.14 -19.52 -19.34
CA SER A 106 3.75 -20.58 -18.53
C SER A 106 3.31 -21.98 -18.98
N ILE A 107 2.05 -22.13 -19.39
CA ILE A 107 1.48 -23.43 -19.79
C ILE A 107 1.86 -23.79 -21.22
N LEU A 108 1.67 -22.85 -22.16
CA LEU A 108 1.86 -23.09 -23.59
C LEU A 108 3.29 -22.83 -24.05
N GLY A 109 4.06 -22.03 -23.31
CA GLY A 109 5.38 -21.55 -23.69
C GLY A 109 5.36 -20.14 -24.29
N SER A 110 6.47 -19.40 -24.15
CA SER A 110 6.57 -17.99 -24.52
C SER A 110 6.44 -17.69 -26.02
N GLY A 111 6.62 -18.70 -26.88
CA GLY A 111 6.49 -18.59 -28.34
C GLY A 111 5.06 -18.77 -28.87
N TYR A 112 4.09 -19.10 -28.00
CA TYR A 112 2.72 -19.34 -28.39
C TYR A 112 1.84 -18.11 -28.15
N SER A 113 0.83 -17.93 -29.01
CA SER A 113 -0.18 -16.88 -28.86
C SER A 113 -0.94 -17.07 -27.55
N THR A 114 -1.16 -15.99 -26.81
CA THR A 114 -1.99 -15.98 -25.60
C THR A 114 -3.47 -15.72 -25.88
N ASN A 115 -3.85 -15.51 -27.14
CA ASN A 115 -5.24 -15.38 -27.56
C ASN A 115 -5.85 -16.76 -27.81
N VAL A 116 -6.01 -17.53 -26.74
CA VAL A 116 -6.57 -18.88 -26.77
C VAL A 116 -7.94 -18.88 -26.07
N PRO A 117 -9.00 -19.41 -26.71
CA PRO A 117 -10.31 -19.60 -26.08
C PRO A 117 -10.23 -20.49 -24.84
N ASP A 118 -11.18 -20.34 -23.91
CA ASP A 118 -11.22 -21.15 -22.69
C ASP A 118 -11.45 -22.66 -22.96
N ASP A 119 -12.16 -22.99 -24.05
CA ASP A 119 -12.49 -24.37 -24.44
C ASP A 119 -11.39 -25.08 -25.25
N ASP A 120 -10.18 -24.51 -25.33
CA ASP A 120 -9.08 -25.13 -26.08
C ASP A 120 -8.70 -26.48 -25.44
N PRO A 121 -8.59 -27.58 -26.22
CA PRO A 121 -8.23 -28.90 -25.71
C PRO A 121 -6.94 -28.92 -24.88
N ARG A 122 -5.99 -28.02 -25.15
CA ARG A 122 -4.73 -27.88 -24.40
C ARG A 122 -4.94 -27.39 -22.96
N LEU A 123 -6.09 -26.78 -22.68
CA LEU A 123 -6.45 -26.21 -21.37
C LEU A 123 -7.38 -27.13 -20.57
N SER A 124 -7.93 -28.18 -21.19
CA SER A 124 -8.97 -29.04 -20.62
C SER A 124 -8.52 -29.92 -19.45
N ASN A 125 -7.24 -30.32 -19.39
CA ASN A 125 -6.71 -31.27 -18.40
C ASN A 125 -5.76 -30.62 -17.38
N LEU A 126 -5.93 -29.33 -17.11
CA LEU A 126 -5.09 -28.59 -16.16
C LEU A 126 -5.46 -28.91 -14.71
N THR A 127 -4.45 -29.21 -13.89
CA THR A 127 -4.60 -29.36 -12.44
C THR A 127 -3.66 -28.39 -11.73
N PRO A 128 -4.16 -27.33 -11.06
CA PRO A 128 -5.57 -26.93 -10.94
C PRO A 128 -6.15 -26.34 -12.24
N PRO A 129 -7.49 -26.18 -12.35
CA PRO A 129 -8.14 -25.59 -13.53
C PRO A 129 -7.60 -24.18 -13.86
N LEU A 130 -7.70 -23.78 -15.13
CA LEU A 130 -7.15 -22.50 -15.62
C LEU A 130 -7.64 -21.31 -14.80
N GLU A 131 -8.95 -21.20 -14.54
CA GLU A 131 -9.51 -20.09 -13.77
C GLU A 131 -8.89 -19.99 -12.36
N GLN A 132 -8.63 -21.12 -11.71
CA GLN A 132 -7.99 -21.16 -10.40
C GLN A 132 -6.52 -20.73 -10.46
N GLN A 133 -5.79 -21.13 -11.50
CA GLN A 133 -4.42 -20.67 -11.74
C GLN A 133 -4.38 -19.16 -12.01
N VAL A 134 -5.28 -18.65 -12.85
CA VAL A 134 -5.39 -17.22 -13.16
C VAL A 134 -5.75 -16.41 -11.92
N ARG A 135 -6.70 -16.88 -11.10
CA ARG A 135 -7.00 -16.25 -9.80
C ARG A 135 -5.80 -16.26 -8.87
N ALA A 136 -5.07 -17.38 -8.77
CA ALA A 136 -3.87 -17.45 -7.95
C ALA A 136 -2.79 -16.45 -8.41
N LYS A 137 -2.54 -16.36 -9.72
CA LYS A 137 -1.57 -15.42 -10.27
C LYS A 137 -2.02 -13.96 -10.13
N GLY A 138 -3.30 -13.69 -10.31
CA GLY A 138 -3.90 -12.36 -10.07
C GLY A 138 -3.72 -11.90 -8.64
N ARG A 139 -3.90 -12.80 -7.65
CA ARG A 139 -3.62 -12.50 -6.24
C ARG A 139 -2.16 -12.13 -6.00
N GLU A 140 -1.22 -12.86 -6.58
CA GLU A 140 0.22 -12.57 -6.47
C GLU A 140 0.54 -11.16 -6.99
N ILE A 141 0.07 -10.84 -8.21
CA ILE A 141 0.30 -9.53 -8.84
C ILE A 141 -0.34 -8.39 -8.01
N LEU A 142 -1.57 -8.59 -7.52
CA LEU A 142 -2.24 -7.59 -6.67
C LEU A 142 -1.50 -7.35 -5.35
N VAL A 143 -0.95 -8.40 -4.73
CA VAL A 143 -0.12 -8.25 -3.52
C VAL A 143 1.16 -7.49 -3.84
N GLU A 144 1.84 -7.83 -4.93
CA GLU A 144 3.07 -7.16 -5.34
C GLU A 144 2.86 -5.68 -5.63
N ASP A 145 1.78 -5.33 -6.34
CA ASP A 145 1.43 -3.94 -6.65
C ASP A 145 1.10 -3.14 -5.38
N GLU A 146 0.32 -3.70 -4.47
CA GLU A 146 0.02 -3.09 -3.16
C GLU A 146 1.30 -2.86 -2.35
N LEU A 147 2.19 -3.85 -2.29
CA LEU A 147 3.47 -3.72 -1.59
C LEU A 147 4.38 -2.68 -2.26
N ALA A 148 4.42 -2.64 -3.60
CA ALA A 148 5.18 -1.65 -4.35
C ALA A 148 4.65 -0.24 -4.08
N ARG A 149 3.33 -0.05 -4.05
CA ARG A 149 2.69 1.22 -3.72
C ARG A 149 3.05 1.68 -2.31
N ARG A 150 2.97 0.78 -1.32
CA ARG A 150 3.38 1.07 0.07
C ARG A 150 4.85 1.45 0.18
N ARG A 151 5.74 0.72 -0.51
CA ARG A 151 7.18 1.05 -0.54
C ARG A 151 7.42 2.43 -1.15
N LYS A 152 6.74 2.74 -2.26
CA LYS A 152 6.83 4.04 -2.94
C LYS A 152 6.37 5.17 -2.01
N THR A 153 5.21 5.07 -1.39
CA THR A 153 4.70 6.08 -0.44
C THR A 153 5.62 6.27 0.76
N LYS A 154 6.18 5.19 1.30
CA LYS A 154 7.14 5.28 2.41
C LYS A 154 8.44 5.99 1.98
N LEU A 155 8.93 5.69 0.78
CA LEU A 155 10.14 6.30 0.24
C LEU A 155 9.94 7.79 -0.05
N THR A 156 8.81 8.18 -0.65
CA THR A 156 8.51 9.60 -0.91
C THR A 156 8.45 10.39 0.38
N TYR A 157 7.76 9.88 1.41
CA TYR A 157 7.70 10.52 2.71
C TYR A 157 9.08 10.65 3.38
N ALA A 158 9.91 9.59 3.31
CA ALA A 158 11.26 9.63 3.85
C ALA A 158 12.15 10.66 3.13
N ASN A 159 12.03 10.74 1.79
CA ASN A 159 12.76 11.71 0.98
C ASN A 159 12.31 13.15 1.28
N GLU A 160 11.00 13.40 1.37
CA GLU A 160 10.45 14.70 1.76
C GLU A 160 10.92 15.13 3.16
N GLY A 161 10.95 14.19 4.11
CA GLY A 161 11.48 14.42 5.46
C GLY A 161 12.98 14.74 5.45
N ALA A 162 13.77 14.00 4.66
CA ALA A 162 15.21 14.22 4.54
C ALA A 162 15.53 15.58 3.88
N GLU A 163 14.80 15.95 2.83
CA GLU A 163 14.93 17.26 2.17
C GLU A 163 14.56 18.40 3.13
N LYS A 164 13.46 18.26 3.89
CA LYS A 164 13.08 19.25 4.89
C LYS A 164 14.13 19.40 5.99
N ALA A 165 14.65 18.28 6.52
CA ALA A 165 15.72 18.31 7.54
C ALA A 165 17.00 18.98 7.01
N LYS A 166 17.34 18.75 5.74
CA LYS A 166 18.49 19.38 5.07
C LYS A 166 18.30 20.90 4.95
N GLN A 167 17.11 21.36 4.57
CA GLN A 167 16.78 22.78 4.50
C GLN A 167 16.84 23.44 5.88
N GLU A 168 16.28 22.81 6.90
CA GLU A 168 16.33 23.31 8.28
C GLU A 168 17.76 23.37 8.82
N ALA A 169 18.58 22.36 8.53
CA ALA A 169 20.00 22.34 8.89
C ALA A 169 20.79 23.45 8.20
N GLU A 170 20.52 23.73 6.92
CA GLU A 170 21.17 24.83 6.19
C GLU A 170 20.80 26.20 6.78
N VAL A 171 19.51 26.42 7.09
CA VAL A 171 19.04 27.65 7.73
C VAL A 171 19.67 27.81 9.12
N ALA A 172 19.70 26.74 9.92
CA ALA A 172 20.34 26.75 11.24
C ALA A 172 21.84 27.02 11.15
N ALA A 173 22.54 26.44 10.17
CA ALA A 173 23.96 26.67 9.96
C ALA A 173 24.24 28.13 9.52
N ARG A 174 23.40 28.71 8.65
CA ARG A 174 23.48 30.14 8.32
C ARG A 174 23.25 31.01 9.54
N LYS A 175 22.20 30.73 10.32
CA LYS A 175 21.90 31.48 11.54
C LYS A 175 23.06 31.41 12.53
N ARG A 176 23.63 30.23 12.76
CA ARG A 176 24.79 30.02 13.63
C ARG A 176 26.00 30.81 13.14
N LYS A 177 26.30 30.80 11.83
CA LYS A 177 27.41 31.59 11.26
C LYS A 177 27.23 33.08 11.49
N VAL A 178 26.01 33.60 11.29
CA VAL A 178 25.69 35.02 11.54
C VAL A 178 25.85 35.36 13.03
N GLU A 179 25.34 34.51 13.93
CA GLU A 179 25.48 34.71 15.38
C GLU A 179 26.95 34.64 15.83
N ASP A 180 27.73 33.69 15.32
CA ASP A 180 29.15 33.55 15.64
C ASP A 180 29.95 34.75 15.11
N GLN A 181 29.62 35.27 13.93
CA GLN A 181 30.22 36.48 13.38
C GLN A 181 29.85 37.72 14.21
N ALA A 182 28.59 37.88 14.60
CA ALA A 182 28.16 38.97 15.46
C ALA A 182 28.90 38.97 16.81
N LYS A 183 29.01 37.79 17.46
CA LYS A 183 29.80 37.62 18.71
C LYS A 183 31.29 37.90 18.50
N TRP A 184 31.84 37.52 17.34
CA TRP A 184 33.22 37.88 16.99
C TRP A 184 33.35 39.40 16.89
N GLU A 185 32.43 40.09 16.21
CA GLU A 185 32.48 41.55 16.03
C GLU A 185 32.29 42.30 17.34
N GLU A 186 31.43 41.83 18.25
CA GLU A 186 31.24 42.42 19.58
C GLU A 186 32.55 42.44 20.39
N ARG A 187 33.29 41.32 20.39
CA ARG A 187 34.58 41.19 21.10
C ARG A 187 35.76 41.82 20.34
N ARG A 188 35.49 42.60 19.28
CA ARG A 188 36.54 43.19 18.43
C ARG A 188 37.40 44.18 19.18
N GLU A 189 36.80 45.11 19.92
CA GLU A 189 37.55 46.15 20.64
C GLU A 189 38.43 45.56 21.75
N GLU A 190 37.92 44.55 22.47
CA GLU A 190 38.70 43.79 23.45
C GLU A 190 39.92 43.14 22.79
N ARG A 191 39.73 42.43 21.67
CA ARG A 191 40.85 41.81 20.93
C ARG A 191 41.85 42.82 20.38
N ILE A 192 41.37 43.96 19.87
CA ILE A 192 42.25 45.04 19.38
C ILE A 192 43.06 45.63 20.53
N SER A 193 42.44 45.84 21.69
CA SER A 193 43.11 46.31 22.90
C SER A 193 44.18 45.32 23.37
N ASP A 194 43.86 44.03 23.43
CA ASP A 194 44.80 42.96 23.78
C ASP A 194 45.98 42.91 22.80
N TRP A 195 45.73 43.01 21.49
CA TRP A 195 46.78 43.02 20.47
C TRP A 195 47.68 44.26 20.57
N ARG A 196 47.10 45.45 20.78
CA ARG A 196 47.86 46.69 21.01
C ARG A 196 48.76 46.55 22.24
N SER A 197 48.24 45.97 23.33
CA SER A 197 49.00 45.74 24.56
C SER A 197 50.16 44.75 24.35
N PHE A 198 49.95 43.69 23.58
CA PHE A 198 50.97 42.69 23.23
C PHE A 198 52.06 43.29 22.35
N SER A 199 51.69 44.04 21.31
CA SER A 199 52.63 44.73 20.42
C SER A 199 53.50 45.73 21.20
N ASN A 200 52.89 46.54 22.07
CA ASN A 200 53.61 47.45 22.94
C ASN A 200 54.55 46.72 23.92
N LYS A 201 54.15 45.55 24.44
CA LYS A 201 55.03 44.69 25.26
C LYS A 201 56.23 44.17 24.46
N LYS A 202 56.04 43.75 23.21
CA LYS A 202 57.11 43.29 22.31
C LYS A 202 58.09 44.43 21.97
N ALA A 203 57.59 45.63 21.67
CA ALA A 203 58.42 46.80 21.45
C ALA A 203 59.27 47.18 22.68
N LYS A 204 58.70 47.08 23.90
CA LYS A 204 59.44 47.28 25.15
C LYS A 204 60.49 46.19 25.42
N LYS A 205 60.22 44.92 25.06
CA LYS A 205 61.20 43.82 25.20
C LYS A 205 62.35 43.94 24.20
N GLY A 206 62.08 44.42 22.97
CA GLY A 206 63.10 44.77 21.98
C GLY A 206 64.04 45.89 22.46
N LYS A 207 63.48 46.96 23.06
CA LYS A 207 64.30 48.04 23.66
C LYS A 207 65.10 47.63 24.91
N LYS A 208 64.66 46.60 25.65
CA LYS A 208 65.44 46.03 26.76
C LYS A 208 66.58 45.13 26.29
N ASN A 209 66.41 44.38 25.20
CA ASN A 209 67.48 43.57 24.61
C ASN A 209 68.55 44.39 23.89
N THR A 210 68.28 45.66 23.53
CA THR A 210 69.28 46.60 23.01
C THR A 210 70.09 47.29 24.11
N HIS A 211 69.81 47.00 25.38
CA HIS A 211 70.51 47.59 26.53
C HIS A 211 71.23 46.50 27.35
N VAL A 212 71.99 45.64 26.66
CA VAL A 212 73.03 44.80 27.25
C VAL A 212 74.24 44.92 26.32
N LEU A 213 75.04 45.96 26.54
CA LEU A 213 76.47 46.11 26.22
C LEU A 213 76.83 47.57 26.54
N GLY A 214 77.60 47.75 27.60
CA GLY A 214 77.99 49.01 28.21
C GLY A 214 78.29 48.78 29.67
#